data_AF-A0A3S2A108-F1
#
_entry.id   AF-A0A3S2A108-F1
#
_cell.length_a   1.000
_cell.length_b   1.000
_cell.length_c   1.000
_cell.angle_alpha   90.00
_cell.angle_beta   90.00
_cell.angle_gamma   90.00
#
_symmetry.space_group_name_H-M   'P 1'
#
loop_
_entity.id
_entity.type
_entity.pdbx_description
1 polymer ?
#
loop_
_entity_poly.entity_id
_entity_poly.type
_entity_poly.pdbx_seq_one_letter_code
_entity_poly.pdbx_strand_id
1 'polypeptide(L)'
;AIAIIGGGGSVWYALKVQDGVGAIRIGQWTAFPDIGTPSADPYSKARVAREGVLALGRAEGLSFVAERDTGGAELKRECTYTIEGGFPTARFWTLYAADQSLSVVETGKSRLAALQSYGVVRQPDNSVIISAGHHPMPGNWLLTDGFGRMYFVLT
;
A
#
# COMPACT_ATOMS: atom_id res chain seq x y z
N ALA A 1 -37.39 -3.47 33.17
CA ALA A 1 -36.44 -4.58 33.00
C ALA A 1 -35.84 -4.50 31.59
N ILE A 2 -34.51 -4.43 31.56
CA ILE A 2 -33.47 -4.47 30.51
C ILE A 2 -33.85 -4.22 29.03
N ALA A 3 -33.23 -3.18 28.49
CA ALA A 3 -33.35 -2.61 27.16
C ALA A 3 -32.67 -3.45 26.06
N ILE A 4 -33.36 -3.63 24.93
CA ILE A 4 -32.80 -4.06 23.65
C ILE A 4 -32.35 -2.80 22.90
N ILE A 5 -31.24 -2.18 23.33
CA ILE A 5 -30.61 -1.07 22.60
C ILE A 5 -29.10 -1.24 22.73
N GLY A 6 -28.51 -2.08 21.89
CA GLY A 6 -27.05 -2.31 21.95
C GLY A 6 -26.44 -3.17 20.85
N GLY A 7 -27.22 -3.59 19.84
CA GLY A 7 -26.72 -4.47 18.78
C GLY A 7 -26.21 -3.77 17.51
N GLY A 8 -26.65 -2.53 17.24
CA GLY A 8 -26.33 -1.85 15.97
C GLY A 8 -24.96 -1.17 15.94
N GLY A 9 -24.51 -0.63 17.08
CA GLY A 9 -23.25 0.12 17.17
C GLY A 9 -22.01 -0.76 17.15
N SER A 10 -22.10 -1.98 17.69
CA SER A 10 -20.99 -2.94 17.74
C SER A 10 -20.66 -3.50 16.36
N VAL A 11 -21.65 -3.71 15.48
CA VAL A 11 -21.42 -4.11 14.09
C VAL A 11 -20.73 -2.98 13.32
N TRP A 12 -21.15 -1.73 13.50
CA TRP A 12 -20.52 -0.60 12.81
C TRP A 12 -19.07 -0.35 13.26
N TYR A 13 -18.78 -0.59 14.54
CA TYR A 13 -17.41 -0.55 15.05
C TYR A 13 -16.57 -1.76 14.59
N ALA A 14 -17.14 -2.96 14.57
CA ALA A 14 -16.48 -4.17 14.07
C ALA A 14 -16.21 -4.14 12.56
N LEU A 15 -17.03 -3.42 11.78
CA LEU A 15 -16.81 -3.21 10.35
C LEU A 15 -15.76 -2.13 10.07
N LYS A 16 -15.55 -1.17 10.99
CA LYS A 16 -14.44 -0.19 10.90
C LYS A 16 -13.11 -0.78 11.35
N VAL A 17 -13.12 -1.78 12.23
CA VAL A 17 -11.95 -2.58 12.62
C VAL A 17 -11.94 -3.88 11.80
N GLN A 18 -11.93 -3.75 10.48
CA GLN A 18 -11.48 -4.82 9.62
C GLN A 18 -10.04 -4.54 9.22
N ASP A 19 -9.16 -4.43 10.23
CA ASP A 19 -7.79 -4.89 10.07
C ASP A 19 -7.92 -6.37 9.72
N GLY A 20 -7.93 -6.68 8.43
CA GLY A 20 -8.22 -8.02 7.92
C GLY A 20 -7.39 -9.05 8.68
N VAL A 21 -8.04 -10.10 9.15
CA VAL A 21 -7.38 -11.23 9.84
C VAL A 21 -6.19 -11.69 8.99
N GLY A 22 -4.98 -11.60 9.55
CA GLY A 22 -3.72 -11.91 8.85
C GLY A 22 -2.90 -10.71 8.35
N ALA A 23 -3.29 -9.47 8.66
CA ALA A 23 -2.48 -8.29 8.36
C ALA A 23 -1.18 -8.24 9.20
N ILE A 24 -0.04 -8.04 8.54
CA ILE A 24 1.24 -7.72 9.19
C ILE A 24 1.52 -6.24 8.99
N ARG A 25 1.80 -5.52 10.08
CA ARG A 25 2.14 -4.09 10.04
C ARG A 25 3.61 -3.86 10.37
N ILE A 26 4.33 -3.21 9.46
CA ILE A 26 5.74 -2.85 9.59
C ILE A 26 5.86 -1.34 9.40
N GLY A 27 5.88 -0.59 10.51
CA GLY A 27 5.83 0.87 10.47
C GLY A 27 4.52 1.36 9.82
N GLN A 28 4.64 2.12 8.72
CA GLN A 28 3.49 2.63 7.95
C GLN A 28 2.97 1.63 6.91
N TRP A 29 3.63 0.49 6.74
CA TRP A 29 3.29 -0.50 5.73
C TRP A 29 2.44 -1.62 6.32
N THR A 30 1.36 -1.95 5.63
CA THR A 30 0.48 -3.09 5.95
C THR A 30 0.56 -4.10 4.82
N ALA A 31 0.86 -5.35 5.13
CA ALA A 31 0.85 -6.46 4.18
C ALA A 31 -0.19 -7.49 4.58
N PHE A 32 -0.76 -8.18 3.59
CA PHE A 32 -1.74 -9.25 3.81
C PHE A 32 -1.23 -10.56 3.18
N PRO A 33 -0.26 -11.24 3.82
CA PRO A 33 0.42 -12.42 3.28
C PRO A 33 -0.48 -13.63 3.01
N ASP A 34 -1.67 -13.68 3.61
CA ASP A 34 -2.55 -14.85 3.55
C ASP A 34 -3.65 -14.79 2.50
N ILE A 35 -3.82 -13.66 1.80
CA ILE A 35 -4.90 -13.46 0.81
C ILE A 35 -4.84 -14.48 -0.34
N GLY A 36 -3.67 -15.02 -0.66
CA GLY A 36 -3.47 -16.05 -1.70
C GLY A 36 -3.29 -17.48 -1.19
N THR A 37 -3.58 -17.77 0.08
CA THR A 37 -3.38 -19.11 0.68
C THR A 37 -4.69 -19.88 0.85
N PRO A 38 -4.67 -21.24 0.93
CA PRO A 38 -5.86 -22.04 1.25
C PRO A 38 -6.51 -21.64 2.59
N SER A 39 -5.71 -21.09 3.52
CA SER A 39 -6.10 -20.52 4.81
C SER A 39 -6.69 -19.10 4.74
N ALA A 40 -6.86 -18.51 3.55
CA ALA A 40 -7.54 -17.22 3.43
C ALA A 40 -8.99 -17.31 3.94
N ASP A 41 -9.35 -16.40 4.85
CA ASP A 41 -10.70 -16.25 5.39
C ASP A 41 -11.72 -16.10 4.23
N PRO A 42 -12.94 -16.67 4.35
CA PRO A 42 -14.00 -16.54 3.36
C PRO A 42 -14.21 -15.11 2.82
N TYR A 43 -14.04 -14.07 3.65
CA TYR A 43 -14.19 -12.68 3.23
C TYR A 43 -13.01 -12.17 2.39
N SER A 44 -11.79 -12.62 2.66
CA SER A 44 -10.63 -12.34 1.82
C SER A 44 -10.77 -12.98 0.44
N LYS A 45 -11.27 -14.23 0.39
CA LYS A 45 -11.59 -14.92 -0.87
C LYS A 45 -12.71 -14.22 -1.64
N ALA A 46 -13.75 -13.76 -0.94
CA ALA A 46 -14.85 -13.03 -1.55
C ALA A 46 -14.40 -11.67 -2.13
N ARG A 47 -13.49 -10.95 -1.45
CA ARG A 47 -12.94 -9.70 -1.95
C ARG A 47 -12.06 -9.90 -3.19
N VAL A 48 -11.15 -10.87 -3.16
CA VAL A 48 -10.34 -11.26 -4.33
C VAL A 48 -11.24 -11.65 -5.51
N ALA A 49 -12.28 -12.45 -5.27
CA ALA A 49 -13.24 -12.84 -6.30
C ALA A 49 -14.09 -11.67 -6.83
N ARG A 50 -14.36 -10.66 -6.00
CA ARG A 50 -15.13 -9.46 -6.35
C ARG A 50 -14.30 -8.43 -7.13
N GLU A 51 -13.03 -8.28 -6.76
CA GLU A 51 -12.10 -7.29 -7.33
C GLU A 51 -11.33 -7.83 -8.55
N GLY A 52 -11.34 -9.16 -8.78
CA GLY A 52 -10.71 -9.78 -9.95
C GLY A 52 -9.19 -9.71 -9.95
N VAL A 53 -8.59 -9.41 -8.80
CA VAL A 53 -7.13 -9.32 -8.64
C VAL A 53 -6.57 -10.72 -8.45
N LEU A 54 -5.53 -11.07 -9.21
CA LEU A 54 -4.77 -12.31 -8.98
C LEU A 54 -4.10 -12.21 -7.60
N ALA A 55 -4.60 -12.99 -6.64
CA ALA A 55 -3.95 -13.14 -5.36
C ALA A 55 -2.64 -13.92 -5.58
N LEU A 56 -1.52 -13.19 -5.69
CA LEU A 56 -0.19 -13.79 -5.75
C LEU A 56 -0.01 -14.66 -4.51
N GLY A 57 0.32 -15.93 -4.70
CA GLY A 57 0.62 -16.83 -3.59
C GLY A 57 1.84 -16.33 -2.80
N ARG A 58 2.07 -16.89 -1.61
CA ARG A 58 3.27 -16.58 -0.78
C ARG A 58 4.61 -16.71 -1.53
N ALA A 59 4.63 -17.42 -2.66
CA ALA A 59 5.81 -17.60 -3.52
C ALA A 59 5.82 -16.70 -4.79
N GLU A 60 4.78 -15.92 -5.05
CA GLU A 60 4.61 -15.13 -6.29
C GLU A 60 4.68 -13.61 -6.06
N GLY A 61 4.46 -13.13 -4.83
CA GLY A 61 4.69 -11.72 -4.46
C GLY A 61 3.98 -11.33 -3.16
N LEU A 62 4.59 -10.47 -2.35
CA LEU A 62 4.00 -9.92 -1.12
C LEU A 62 3.80 -8.42 -1.31
N SER A 63 2.55 -7.99 -1.35
CA SER A 63 2.21 -6.56 -1.45
C SER A 63 2.14 -5.90 -0.07
N PHE A 64 2.84 -4.79 0.07
CA PHE A 64 2.78 -3.88 1.20
C PHE A 64 2.09 -2.59 0.76
N VAL A 65 1.14 -2.11 1.55
CA VAL A 65 0.40 -0.88 1.29
C VAL A 65 0.62 0.09 2.44
N ALA A 66 1.00 1.32 2.14
CA ALA A 66 1.02 2.43 3.09
C ALA A 66 -0.11 3.41 2.74
N GLU A 67 -0.97 3.72 3.73
CA GLU A 67 -2.07 4.68 3.62
C GLU A 67 -1.76 5.99 4.36
N ARG A 68 -0.88 5.94 5.36
CA ARG A 68 -0.58 7.05 6.26
C ARG A 68 0.91 7.34 6.29
N ASP A 69 1.24 8.59 6.56
CA ASP A 69 2.61 9.01 6.83
C ASP A 69 3.03 8.69 8.28
N THR A 70 4.27 9.00 8.61
CA THR A 70 4.83 8.81 9.95
C THR A 70 4.18 9.67 11.03
N GLY A 71 3.52 10.77 10.64
CA GLY A 71 2.70 11.61 11.52
C GLY A 71 1.28 11.09 11.73
N GLY A 72 0.88 10.02 11.02
CA GLY A 72 -0.45 9.42 11.07
C GLY A 72 -1.48 10.12 10.18
N ALA A 73 -1.07 11.12 9.39
CA ALA A 73 -1.95 11.75 8.42
C ALA A 73 -2.11 10.87 7.17
N GLU A 74 -3.27 10.94 6.52
CA GLU A 74 -3.51 10.23 5.27
C GLU A 74 -2.60 10.77 4.17
N LEU A 75 -2.08 9.87 3.34
CA LEU A 75 -1.26 10.24 2.19
C LEU A 75 -2.11 10.95 1.13
N LYS A 76 -1.59 12.06 0.62
CA LYS A 76 -2.26 12.92 -0.36
C LYS A 76 -1.35 13.23 -1.54
N ARG A 77 -1.91 13.25 -2.76
CA ARG A 77 -1.16 13.43 -4.01
C ARG A 77 -0.49 14.79 -4.14
N GLU A 78 -1.07 15.81 -3.52
CA GLU A 78 -0.55 17.17 -3.53
C GLU A 78 0.65 17.39 -2.57
N CYS A 79 0.97 16.42 -1.73
CA CYS A 79 2.06 16.51 -0.76
C CYS A 79 3.35 15.86 -1.29
N THR A 80 4.47 16.19 -0.64
CA THR A 80 5.78 15.58 -0.92
C THR A 80 6.17 14.67 0.24
N TYR A 81 6.69 13.48 -0.07
CA TYR A 81 7.08 12.48 0.91
C TYR A 81 8.48 11.94 0.62
N THR A 82 9.13 11.46 1.68
CA THR A 82 10.39 10.71 1.58
C THR A 82 10.16 9.31 2.13
N ILE A 83 10.51 8.31 1.33
CA ILE A 83 10.46 6.89 1.68
C ILE A 83 11.90 6.43 1.79
N GLU A 84 12.32 6.03 2.99
CA GLU A 84 13.68 5.58 3.24
C GLU A 84 13.70 4.24 3.97
N GLY A 85 14.75 3.46 3.71
CA GLY A 85 15.05 2.25 4.47
C GLY A 85 15.54 1.08 3.63
N GLY A 86 15.58 -0.08 4.26
CA GLY A 86 15.88 -1.35 3.61
C GLY A 86 14.68 -1.85 2.83
N PHE A 87 14.82 -1.96 1.51
CA PHE A 87 13.85 -2.65 0.66
C PHE A 87 14.13 -4.15 0.67
N PRO A 88 13.11 -5.02 0.48
CA PRO A 88 13.29 -6.46 0.50
C PRO A 88 14.43 -6.91 -0.41
N THR A 89 15.25 -7.86 0.05
CA THR A 89 16.24 -8.56 -0.77
C THR A 89 15.57 -9.59 -1.68
N ALA A 90 14.46 -9.20 -2.31
CA ALA A 90 13.82 -9.98 -3.35
C ALA A 90 14.59 -9.79 -4.67
N ARG A 91 14.38 -10.70 -5.62
CA ARG A 91 14.98 -10.59 -6.97
C ARG A 91 14.51 -9.33 -7.69
N PHE A 92 13.30 -8.87 -7.40
CA PHE A 92 12.68 -7.70 -7.99
C PHE A 92 11.64 -7.12 -7.04
N TRP A 93 11.46 -5.80 -7.08
CA TRP A 93 10.32 -5.15 -6.44
C TRP A 93 9.88 -3.93 -7.26
N THR A 94 8.61 -3.56 -7.13
CA THR A 94 8.07 -2.30 -7.66
C THR A 94 7.45 -1.48 -6.56
N LEU A 95 7.66 -0.16 -6.61
CA LEU A 95 7.01 0.82 -5.75
C LEU A 95 6.21 1.76 -6.62
N TYR A 96 4.92 1.92 -6.35
CA TYR A 96 4.08 2.86 -7.10
C TYR A 96 3.13 3.62 -6.19
N ALA A 97 2.73 4.81 -6.65
CA ALA A 97 1.63 5.54 -6.05
C ALA A 97 0.33 5.03 -6.64
N ALA A 98 -0.63 4.70 -5.78
CA ALA A 98 -1.89 4.09 -6.14
C ALA A 98 -3.09 4.93 -5.68
N ASP A 99 -4.19 4.81 -6.39
CA ASP A 99 -5.47 5.38 -5.99
C ASP A 99 -6.24 4.47 -5.02
N GLN A 100 -7.50 4.80 -4.72
CA GLN A 100 -8.35 4.01 -3.81
C GLN A 100 -8.68 2.60 -4.33
N SER A 101 -8.52 2.34 -5.63
CA SER A 101 -8.64 1.00 -6.21
C SER A 101 -7.35 0.19 -6.13
N LEU A 102 -6.29 0.77 -5.54
CA LEU A 102 -4.91 0.25 -5.53
C LEU A 102 -4.30 0.11 -6.93
N SER A 103 -4.87 0.80 -7.92
CA SER A 103 -4.31 0.93 -9.27
C SER A 103 -3.33 2.10 -9.31
N VAL A 104 -2.32 2.02 -10.19
CA VAL A 104 -1.32 3.09 -10.38
C VAL A 104 -2.04 4.41 -10.70
N VAL A 105 -1.69 5.48 -9.99
CA VAL A 105 -2.25 6.81 -10.24
C VAL A 105 -1.88 7.29 -11.64
N GLU A 106 -2.90 7.69 -12.39
CA GLU A 106 -2.70 8.40 -13.66
C GLU A 106 -2.32 9.86 -13.39
N THR A 107 -1.12 10.25 -13.84
CA THR A 107 -0.56 11.60 -13.64
C THR A 107 -0.75 12.50 -14.86
N GLY A 108 -1.26 11.96 -15.98
CA GLY A 108 -1.31 12.67 -17.27
C GLY A 108 0.07 12.98 -17.87
N LYS A 109 1.15 12.44 -17.29
CA LYS A 109 2.52 12.56 -17.81
C LYS A 109 2.94 11.27 -18.51
N SER A 110 3.94 11.36 -19.39
CA SER A 110 4.51 10.18 -20.04
C SER A 110 5.19 9.20 -19.07
N ARG A 111 5.57 9.66 -17.87
CA ARG A 111 6.21 8.84 -16.84
C ARG A 111 5.14 8.29 -15.90
N LEU A 112 5.16 6.98 -15.68
CA LEU A 112 4.29 6.33 -14.69
C LEU A 112 4.66 6.74 -13.27
N ALA A 113 3.68 6.75 -12.38
CA ALA A 113 3.86 6.92 -10.94
C ALA A 113 4.42 5.63 -10.29
N ALA A 114 5.48 5.07 -10.87
CA ALA A 114 6.07 3.79 -10.47
C ALA A 114 7.61 3.80 -10.60
N LEU A 115 8.26 3.03 -9.73
CA LEU A 115 9.68 2.73 -9.70
C LEU A 115 9.90 1.23 -9.59
N GLN A 116 11.02 0.76 -10.11
CA GLN A 116 11.43 -0.64 -10.07
C GLN A 116 12.83 -0.78 -9.48
N SER A 117 13.09 -1.91 -8.82
CA SER A 117 14.34 -2.18 -8.09
C SER A 117 15.62 -2.07 -8.94
N TYR A 118 15.54 -2.30 -10.25
CA TYR A 118 16.69 -2.19 -11.16
C TYR A 118 17.02 -0.74 -11.56
N GLY A 119 16.07 0.17 -11.43
CA GLY A 119 16.23 1.58 -11.82
C GLY A 119 16.57 2.50 -10.65
N VAL A 120 16.57 1.99 -9.42
CA VAL A 120 16.86 2.79 -8.23
C VAL A 120 18.34 2.77 -7.87
N VAL A 121 18.82 3.95 -7.51
CA VAL A 121 20.15 4.19 -6.95
C VAL A 121 20.12 3.87 -5.45
N ARG A 122 21.06 3.04 -5.01
CA ARG A 122 21.18 2.62 -3.61
C ARG A 122 22.26 3.41 -2.88
N GLN A 123 22.09 3.55 -1.58
CA GLN A 123 23.12 4.08 -0.69
C GLN A 123 24.21 3.03 -0.43
N PRO A 124 25.39 3.43 0.10
CA PRO A 124 26.49 2.50 0.41
C PRO A 124 26.12 1.39 1.40
N ASP A 125 25.15 1.63 2.28
CA ASP A 125 24.61 0.66 3.24
C ASP A 125 23.48 -0.21 2.66
N ASN A 126 23.26 -0.16 1.33
CA ASN A 126 22.22 -0.85 0.57
C ASN A 126 20.78 -0.37 0.81
N SER A 127 20.57 0.69 1.61
CA SER A 127 19.26 1.35 1.74
C SER A 127 18.91 2.15 0.48
N VAL A 128 17.64 2.52 0.36
CA VAL A 128 17.15 3.38 -0.73
C VAL A 128 16.38 4.54 -0.14
N ILE A 129 16.65 5.74 -0.64
CA ILE A 129 15.86 6.95 -0.36
C ILE A 129 15.10 7.29 -1.64
N ILE A 130 13.79 7.43 -1.54
CA ILE A 130 12.88 7.76 -2.64
C ILE A 130 12.10 9.01 -2.26
N SER A 131 12.18 10.03 -3.10
CA SER A 131 11.37 11.24 -2.97
C SER A 131 10.13 11.12 -3.83
N ALA A 132 8.95 11.19 -3.23
CA ALA A 132 7.67 11.19 -3.93
C ALA A 132 7.09 12.59 -3.97
N GLY A 133 6.78 13.10 -5.16
CA GLY A 133 6.21 14.44 -5.32
C GLY A 133 5.95 14.82 -6.76
N HIS A 134 5.27 15.96 -6.95
CA HIS A 134 4.96 16.53 -8.27
C HIS A 134 6.20 17.03 -9.01
N HIS A 135 7.10 17.68 -8.29
CA HIS A 135 8.29 18.28 -8.90
C HIS A 135 9.40 17.24 -9.06
N PRO A 136 10.12 17.23 -10.20
CA PRO A 136 11.31 16.40 -10.39
C PRO A 136 12.34 16.63 -9.29
N MET A 137 12.83 15.54 -8.71
CA MET A 137 13.86 15.55 -7.66
C MET A 137 15.06 14.69 -8.07
N PRO A 138 16.28 15.02 -7.60
CA PRO A 138 17.46 14.23 -7.88
C PRO A 138 17.39 12.83 -7.24
N GLY A 139 18.09 11.87 -7.82
CA GLY A 139 18.14 10.49 -7.33
C GLY A 139 16.87 9.71 -7.67
N ASN A 140 16.34 8.97 -6.69
CA ASN A 140 15.12 8.18 -6.90
C ASN A 140 13.90 9.07 -6.71
N TRP A 141 13.29 9.45 -7.82
CA TRP A 141 12.08 10.26 -7.80
C TRP A 141 10.86 9.47 -8.30
N LEU A 142 9.84 9.41 -7.45
CA LEU A 142 8.53 8.87 -7.74
C LEU A 142 7.57 10.03 -8.05
N LEU A 143 7.14 10.13 -9.30
CA LEU A 143 6.15 11.13 -9.70
C LEU A 143 4.82 10.86 -8.99
N THR A 144 4.33 11.85 -8.29
CA THR A 144 2.94 11.89 -7.79
C THR A 144 2.32 13.20 -8.26
N ASP A 145 1.12 13.14 -8.84
CA ASP A 145 0.46 14.32 -9.41
C ASP A 145 -1.05 14.26 -9.14
N GLY A 146 -1.69 15.42 -9.18
CA GLY A 146 -3.10 15.61 -8.85
C GLY A 146 -3.36 15.82 -7.36
N PHE A 147 -4.62 15.59 -6.97
CA PHE A 147 -5.13 15.93 -5.63
C PHE A 147 -5.91 14.80 -5.00
N GLY A 148 -5.93 14.76 -3.68
CA GLY A 148 -6.72 13.80 -2.90
C GLY A 148 -5.91 12.59 -2.45
N ARG A 149 -6.60 11.65 -1.81
CA ARG A 149 -5.98 10.49 -1.18
C ARG A 149 -5.23 9.60 -2.16
N MET A 150 -4.10 9.07 -1.73
CA MET A 150 -3.33 8.04 -2.42
C MET A 150 -2.77 7.02 -1.44
N TYR A 151 -2.18 5.97 -1.99
CA TYR A 151 -1.50 4.92 -1.25
C TYR A 151 -0.13 4.71 -1.88
N PHE A 152 0.86 4.26 -1.12
CA PHE A 152 2.05 3.66 -1.69
C PHE A 152 1.91 2.15 -1.66
N VAL A 153 2.19 1.50 -2.78
CA VAL A 153 2.16 0.05 -2.88
C VAL A 153 3.53 -0.46 -3.29
N LEU A 154 4.06 -1.39 -2.52
CA LEU A 154 5.32 -2.08 -2.75
C LEU A 154 5.04 -3.56 -2.97
N THR A 155 5.50 -4.13 -4.07
CA THR A 155 5.32 -5.56 -4.43
C THR A 155 6.64 -6.21 -4.77
#